data_AF-A0A8H4FJX3-F1
#
_entry.id   AF-A0A8H4FJX3-F1
#
_cell.length_a   1.000
_cell.length_b   1.000
_cell.length_c   1.000
_cell.angle_alpha   90.00
_cell.angle_beta   90.00
_cell.angle_gamma   90.00
#
_symmetry.space_group_name_H-M   'P 1'
#
loop_
_entity.id
_entity.type
_entity.pdbx_description
1 polymer ?
#
loop_
_entity_poly.entity_id
_entity_poly.type
_entity_poly.pdbx_seq_one_letter_code
_entity_poly.pdbx_strand_id
1 'polypeptide(L)'
;MRFSALTAAGLLATGVSANLNELAKAAGKKYFGTATDNSELTNADYVAILKDNKMFGAITPGNGQKWQFTEKSQGVFSYTSGDEIATFAKDNSMLLRCHTLVWHSQLPTWVSSGTWTKEQLTSIIETHISNVAGHYKGQCYSWDVVNEALNEDGTYRDSVFYKVLGTDFIPISFKAAAAADADAKLYYNDYNIELAGNKQKEVLNIIKSIKDAGAKIDGVGLQAHLIVGSAGSRSALSTVLKSYVDAGVTEVAYTELDIRHKSIPADTTAQEQQATDYVSVVGACLDVAECVGVSIWDYTDKYSWIPSVFPGTGEALPWDENLKPKPAYTSISSLLAAAGGAAPATSAAPVATGAASSAPAAPTSEAAAAEPSSSAPAASEPAASEPAASAPAVTPAPSVPAATPAPATTLVTSVRSKNCGDNAEAASSAPAAAASGAVEATAARWAQCGGNGYTGPTTCATGYTCQKQNDYYSQCQ
;
A
#
# COMPACT_ATOMS: atom_id res chain seq x y z
N MET A 1 -6.24 -11.79 -61.85
CA MET A 1 -6.64 -11.43 -60.47
C MET A 1 -7.70 -12.41 -60.00
N ARG A 2 -7.36 -13.32 -59.09
CA ARG A 2 -8.33 -14.18 -58.39
C ARG A 2 -8.02 -14.06 -56.91
N PHE A 3 -8.91 -13.39 -56.19
CA PHE A 3 -8.80 -13.20 -54.74
C PHE A 3 -9.13 -14.53 -54.05
N SER A 4 -8.17 -15.08 -53.31
CA SER A 4 -8.41 -16.14 -52.34
C SER A 4 -9.13 -15.54 -51.14
N ALA A 5 -10.34 -16.03 -50.85
CA ALA A 5 -11.04 -15.73 -49.62
C ALA A 5 -10.31 -16.41 -48.46
N LEU A 6 -9.73 -15.61 -47.55
CA LEU A 6 -9.30 -16.10 -46.24
C LEU A 6 -10.56 -16.29 -45.38
N THR A 7 -10.87 -17.54 -45.06
CA THR A 7 -11.81 -17.89 -43.99
C THR A 7 -11.22 -17.41 -42.66
N ALA A 8 -11.78 -16.33 -42.11
CA ALA A 8 -11.58 -15.95 -40.72
C ALA A 8 -12.27 -17.00 -39.84
N ALA A 9 -11.49 -17.91 -39.26
CA ALA A 9 -11.96 -18.73 -38.16
C ALA A 9 -12.12 -17.80 -36.96
N GLY A 10 -13.35 -17.36 -36.72
CA GLY A 10 -13.71 -16.70 -35.47
C GLY A 10 -13.52 -17.69 -34.33
N LEU A 11 -12.46 -17.50 -33.53
CA LEU A 11 -12.46 -17.99 -32.16
C LEU A 11 -13.59 -17.27 -31.45
N LEU A 12 -14.75 -17.93 -31.35
CA LEU A 12 -15.72 -17.63 -30.32
C LEU A 12 -15.01 -17.89 -28.99
N ALA A 13 -14.51 -16.84 -28.36
CA ALA A 13 -14.03 -16.88 -26.99
C ALA A 13 -15.23 -17.26 -26.11
N THR A 14 -15.39 -18.56 -25.86
CA THR A 14 -16.19 -19.08 -24.75
C THR A 14 -15.72 -18.35 -23.51
N GLY A 15 -16.64 -17.66 -22.82
CA GLY A 15 -16.36 -16.78 -21.70
C GLY A 15 -15.45 -17.42 -20.65
N VAL A 16 -14.16 -17.11 -20.72
CA VAL A 16 -13.20 -17.45 -19.68
C VAL A 16 -13.49 -16.50 -18.52
N SER A 17 -14.33 -16.91 -17.58
CA SER A 17 -14.32 -16.30 -16.24
C SER A 17 -12.96 -16.66 -15.63
N ALA A 18 -11.99 -15.79 -15.83
CA ALA A 18 -10.61 -16.05 -15.46
C ALA A 18 -10.33 -15.79 -13.99
N ASN A 19 -9.99 -16.86 -13.30
CA ASN A 19 -9.43 -16.87 -11.97
C ASN A 19 -8.03 -16.19 -11.96
N LEU A 20 -7.95 -14.91 -11.58
CA LEU A 20 -6.73 -14.11 -11.71
C LEU A 20 -5.53 -14.73 -10.97
N ASN A 21 -5.73 -15.24 -9.76
CA ASN A 21 -4.66 -15.89 -8.99
C ASN A 21 -4.22 -17.23 -9.60
N GLU A 22 -5.15 -18.04 -10.11
CA GLU A 22 -4.81 -19.28 -10.81
C GLU A 22 -3.91 -18.99 -12.03
N LEU A 23 -4.25 -17.97 -12.81
CA LEU A 23 -3.45 -17.53 -13.96
C LEU A 23 -2.11 -16.92 -13.54
N ALA A 24 -2.07 -16.12 -12.49
CA ALA A 24 -0.81 -15.57 -11.96
C ALA A 24 0.15 -16.67 -11.51
N LYS A 25 -0.37 -17.70 -10.82
CA LYS A 25 0.41 -18.89 -10.45
C LYS A 25 0.92 -19.67 -11.66
N ALA A 26 0.06 -19.86 -12.68
CA ALA A 26 0.47 -20.48 -13.93
C ALA A 26 1.57 -19.67 -14.65
N ALA A 27 1.55 -18.34 -14.54
CA ALA A 27 2.57 -17.44 -15.05
C ALA A 27 3.81 -17.30 -14.13
N GLY A 28 3.96 -18.17 -13.13
CA GLY A 28 5.14 -18.23 -12.25
C GLY A 28 5.15 -17.22 -11.11
N LYS A 29 4.02 -16.54 -10.83
CA LYS A 29 3.87 -15.62 -9.70
C LYS A 29 3.33 -16.35 -8.48
N LYS A 30 3.57 -15.78 -7.31
CA LYS A 30 3.14 -16.36 -6.03
C LYS A 30 1.66 -16.13 -5.79
N TYR A 31 1.15 -14.95 -6.15
CA TYR A 31 -0.24 -14.58 -5.99
C TYR A 31 -0.70 -13.50 -6.97
N PHE A 32 -2.01 -13.44 -7.20
CA PHE A 32 -2.75 -12.21 -7.46
C PHE A 32 -3.67 -11.98 -6.26
N GLY A 33 -3.67 -10.78 -5.69
CA GLY A 33 -4.34 -10.50 -4.42
C GLY A 33 -5.23 -9.26 -4.47
N THR A 34 -5.91 -9.00 -3.35
CA THR A 34 -6.73 -7.80 -3.17
C THR A 34 -6.74 -7.36 -1.71
N ALA A 35 -6.90 -6.06 -1.45
CA ALA A 35 -7.27 -5.59 -0.11
C ALA A 35 -8.77 -5.78 0.15
N THR A 36 -9.17 -5.69 1.42
CA THR A 36 -10.57 -5.57 1.85
C THR A 36 -10.61 -4.90 3.21
N ASP A 37 -11.79 -4.44 3.63
CA ASP A 37 -12.03 -3.97 4.99
C ASP A 37 -13.23 -4.65 5.65
N ASN A 38 -13.24 -4.65 6.99
CA ASN A 38 -14.19 -5.42 7.80
C ASN A 38 -15.66 -5.16 7.43
N SER A 39 -16.01 -3.91 7.11
CA SER A 39 -17.40 -3.53 6.80
C SER A 39 -17.94 -4.16 5.51
N GLU A 40 -17.07 -4.52 4.57
CA GLU A 40 -17.41 -5.10 3.27
C GLU A 40 -17.80 -6.57 3.37
N LEU A 41 -17.34 -7.26 4.42
CA LEU A 41 -17.61 -8.68 4.65
C LEU A 41 -19.09 -8.98 4.94
N THR A 42 -19.90 -7.95 5.17
CA THR A 42 -21.37 -8.07 5.31
C THR A 42 -22.09 -8.21 3.97
N ASN A 43 -21.43 -7.87 2.85
CA ASN A 43 -22.00 -8.00 1.51
C ASN A 43 -21.71 -9.40 0.93
N ALA A 44 -22.72 -10.26 0.91
CA ALA A 44 -22.57 -11.65 0.48
C ALA A 44 -22.12 -11.79 -0.99
N ASP A 45 -22.57 -10.92 -1.90
CA ASP A 45 -22.19 -10.96 -3.31
C ASP A 45 -20.72 -10.55 -3.52
N TYR A 46 -20.26 -9.59 -2.72
CA TYR A 46 -18.84 -9.22 -2.67
C TYR A 46 -17.99 -10.38 -2.13
N VAL A 47 -18.36 -10.90 -0.97
CA VAL A 47 -17.64 -12.00 -0.32
C VAL A 47 -17.61 -13.26 -1.19
N ALA A 48 -18.65 -13.52 -2.00
CA ALA A 48 -18.68 -14.66 -2.90
C ALA A 48 -17.53 -14.66 -3.92
N ILE A 49 -17.11 -13.49 -4.40
CA ILE A 49 -15.95 -13.34 -5.30
C ILE A 49 -14.67 -13.27 -4.48
N LEU A 50 -14.66 -12.45 -3.42
CA LEU A 50 -13.48 -12.24 -2.57
C LEU A 50 -12.90 -13.57 -2.06
N LYS A 51 -13.75 -14.48 -1.59
CA LYS A 51 -13.35 -15.74 -0.95
C LYS A 51 -12.81 -16.79 -1.93
N ASP A 52 -13.01 -16.61 -3.24
CA ASP A 52 -12.50 -17.56 -4.23
C ASP A 52 -10.98 -17.43 -4.34
N ASN A 53 -10.26 -18.39 -3.75
CA ASN A 53 -8.79 -18.43 -3.81
C ASN A 53 -8.26 -18.43 -5.24
N LYS A 54 -9.01 -18.97 -6.20
CA LYS A 54 -8.59 -18.97 -7.60
C LYS A 54 -8.66 -17.55 -8.19
N MET A 55 -9.57 -16.72 -7.69
CA MET A 55 -9.62 -15.30 -8.02
C MET A 55 -8.52 -14.53 -7.29
N PHE A 56 -8.47 -14.64 -5.95
CA PHE A 56 -7.52 -13.92 -5.10
C PHE A 56 -6.77 -14.87 -4.16
N GLY A 57 -5.45 -14.98 -4.34
CA GLY A 57 -4.59 -15.85 -3.54
C GLY A 57 -3.88 -15.17 -2.38
N ALA A 58 -4.06 -13.85 -2.26
CA ALA A 58 -3.53 -13.05 -1.16
C ALA A 58 -4.54 -11.98 -0.77
N ILE A 59 -4.55 -11.64 0.52
CA ILE A 59 -5.40 -10.59 1.07
C ILE A 59 -4.61 -9.63 1.95
N THR A 60 -5.00 -8.35 1.93
CA THR A 60 -4.43 -7.30 2.79
C THR A 60 -5.55 -6.66 3.61
N PRO A 61 -5.46 -6.59 4.95
CA PRO A 61 -6.41 -5.82 5.76
C PRO A 61 -6.21 -4.32 5.48
N GLY A 62 -7.20 -3.66 4.90
CA GLY A 62 -7.10 -2.24 4.51
C GLY A 62 -6.89 -1.30 5.70
N ASN A 63 -7.46 -1.65 6.87
CA ASN A 63 -7.39 -0.80 8.07
C ASN A 63 -7.09 -1.55 9.38
N GLY A 64 -7.71 -2.71 9.61
CA GLY A 64 -7.78 -3.36 10.94
C GLY A 64 -6.45 -3.68 11.65
N GLN A 65 -5.32 -3.61 10.95
CA GLN A 65 -3.97 -3.83 11.51
C GLN A 65 -3.14 -2.54 11.72
N LYS A 66 -3.61 -1.38 11.26
CA LYS A 66 -2.91 -0.09 11.45
C LYS A 66 -2.91 0.34 12.92
N TRP A 67 -1.91 1.13 13.32
CA TRP A 67 -1.62 1.47 14.72
C TRP A 67 -2.85 2.01 15.48
N GLN A 68 -3.66 2.91 14.91
CA GLN A 68 -4.84 3.45 15.61
C GLN A 68 -5.89 2.39 15.99
N PHE A 69 -5.91 1.24 15.30
CA PHE A 69 -6.84 0.14 15.57
C PHE A 69 -6.23 -0.90 16.50
N THR A 70 -4.93 -1.13 16.39
CA THR A 70 -4.24 -2.16 17.17
C THR A 70 -3.76 -1.68 18.54
N GLU A 71 -3.47 -0.39 18.72
CA GLU A 71 -3.01 0.18 20.00
C GLU A 71 -3.53 1.62 20.21
N LYS A 72 -4.85 1.75 20.29
CA LYS A 72 -5.54 3.05 20.43
C LYS A 72 -5.11 3.84 21.68
N SER A 73 -4.66 3.17 22.72
CA SER A 73 -4.11 3.76 23.94
C SER A 73 -2.84 3.00 24.32
N GLN A 74 -1.84 3.69 24.85
CA GLN A 74 -0.52 3.13 25.13
C GLN A 74 -0.62 1.84 25.96
N GLY A 75 -0.08 0.74 25.42
CA GLY A 75 -0.07 -0.58 26.05
C GLY A 75 -1.41 -1.31 26.08
N VAL A 76 -2.47 -0.78 25.45
CA VAL A 76 -3.78 -1.42 25.34
C VAL A 76 -3.99 -1.88 23.91
N PHE A 77 -3.75 -3.18 23.68
CA PHE A 77 -3.85 -3.79 22.35
C PHE A 77 -5.23 -4.38 22.07
N SER A 78 -5.68 -4.25 20.82
CA SER A 78 -6.88 -4.90 20.30
C SER A 78 -6.60 -5.46 18.91
N TYR A 79 -6.83 -6.76 18.72
CA TYR A 79 -6.59 -7.43 17.45
C TYR A 79 -7.88 -7.76 16.69
N THR A 80 -9.04 -7.49 17.28
CA THR A 80 -10.37 -7.90 16.77
C THR A 80 -10.56 -7.67 15.26
N SER A 81 -10.33 -6.45 14.78
CA SER A 81 -10.54 -6.12 13.36
C SER A 81 -9.51 -6.78 12.44
N GLY A 82 -8.25 -6.86 12.84
CA GLY A 82 -7.23 -7.54 12.03
C GLY A 82 -7.38 -9.07 12.05
N ASP A 83 -7.82 -9.65 13.16
CA ASP A 83 -8.08 -11.09 13.32
C ASP A 83 -9.22 -11.56 12.42
N GLU A 84 -10.24 -10.73 12.18
CA GLU A 84 -11.32 -11.06 11.25
C GLU A 84 -10.79 -11.30 9.83
N ILE A 85 -9.92 -10.42 9.33
CA ILE A 85 -9.32 -10.56 7.98
C ILE A 85 -8.26 -11.68 7.97
N ALA A 86 -7.46 -11.83 9.03
CA ALA A 86 -6.50 -12.92 9.14
C ALA A 86 -7.19 -14.30 9.15
N THR A 87 -8.32 -14.42 9.85
CA THR A 87 -9.16 -15.61 9.85
C THR A 87 -9.76 -15.85 8.48
N PHE A 88 -10.27 -14.81 7.82
CA PHE A 88 -10.76 -14.91 6.45
C PHE A 88 -9.67 -15.43 5.48
N ALA A 89 -8.45 -14.92 5.59
CA ALA A 89 -7.32 -15.36 4.78
C ALA A 89 -7.04 -16.85 4.99
N LYS A 90 -6.97 -17.27 6.26
CA LYS A 90 -6.71 -18.66 6.65
C LYS A 90 -7.80 -19.60 6.14
N ASP A 91 -9.08 -19.27 6.38
CA ASP A 91 -10.22 -20.11 6.01
C ASP A 91 -10.34 -20.29 4.49
N ASN A 92 -9.86 -19.32 3.71
CA ASN A 92 -9.86 -19.36 2.26
C ASN A 92 -8.48 -19.64 1.64
N SER A 93 -7.52 -20.13 2.45
CA SER A 93 -6.17 -20.55 2.00
C SER A 93 -5.39 -19.47 1.25
N MET A 94 -5.55 -18.21 1.64
CA MET A 94 -4.89 -17.04 1.07
C MET A 94 -3.62 -16.70 1.86
N LEU A 95 -2.62 -16.14 1.16
CA LEU A 95 -1.53 -15.45 1.83
C LEU A 95 -2.06 -14.18 2.50
N LEU A 96 -1.57 -13.87 3.69
CA LEU A 96 -1.86 -12.60 4.35
C LEU A 96 -0.68 -11.65 4.19
N ARG A 97 -0.87 -10.52 3.52
CA ARG A 97 0.05 -9.39 3.64
C ARG A 97 -0.43 -8.53 4.79
N CYS A 98 0.34 -8.48 5.86
CA CYS A 98 0.00 -7.68 7.03
C CYS A 98 0.43 -6.22 6.83
N HIS A 99 -0.47 -5.29 7.16
CA HIS A 99 -0.35 -3.88 6.79
C HIS A 99 -1.00 -2.98 7.85
N THR A 100 -0.29 -2.06 8.51
CA THR A 100 1.15 -1.77 8.49
C THR A 100 1.57 -1.35 9.90
N LEU A 101 2.86 -1.54 10.25
CA LEU A 101 3.35 -1.33 11.61
C LEU A 101 3.67 0.13 11.92
N VAL A 102 4.40 0.82 11.04
CA VAL A 102 4.85 2.21 11.26
C VAL A 102 4.49 3.06 10.07
N TRP A 103 3.51 3.95 10.28
CA TRP A 103 3.05 4.90 9.28
C TRP A 103 2.69 6.23 9.93
N HIS A 104 2.89 7.32 9.20
CA HIS A 104 2.58 8.67 9.68
C HIS A 104 1.07 8.93 9.78
N SER A 105 0.27 8.22 8.99
CA SER A 105 -1.19 8.32 8.96
C SER A 105 -1.83 7.22 9.82
N GLN A 106 -3.09 7.43 10.20
CA GLN A 106 -3.87 6.51 11.03
C GLN A 106 -3.11 6.08 12.30
N LEU A 107 -2.42 7.06 12.89
CA LEU A 107 -1.60 6.94 14.09
C LEU A 107 -2.42 7.42 15.30
N PRO A 108 -2.42 6.70 16.45
CA PRO A 108 -3.19 7.13 17.60
C PRO A 108 -2.60 8.43 18.18
N THR A 109 -3.48 9.30 18.67
CA THR A 109 -3.13 10.66 19.11
C THR A 109 -2.08 10.69 20.22
N TRP A 110 -2.05 9.66 21.08
CA TRP A 110 -1.04 9.56 22.14
C TRP A 110 0.38 9.43 21.58
N VAL A 111 0.56 8.81 20.41
CA VAL A 111 1.86 8.75 19.72
C VAL A 111 2.11 10.05 18.97
N SER A 112 1.17 10.47 18.09
CA SER A 112 1.36 11.59 17.16
C SER A 112 1.57 12.94 17.85
N SER A 113 0.95 13.13 19.02
CA SER A 113 0.97 14.38 19.79
C SER A 113 1.80 14.28 21.07
N GLY A 114 2.45 13.13 21.31
CA GLY A 114 3.34 12.95 22.45
C GLY A 114 4.64 13.73 22.29
N THR A 115 5.22 14.16 23.41
CA THR A 115 6.57 14.74 23.45
C THR A 115 7.52 13.66 23.94
N TRP A 116 8.34 13.15 23.04
CA TRP A 116 9.16 11.97 23.28
C TRP A 116 10.65 12.29 23.21
N THR A 117 11.44 11.69 24.09
CA THR A 117 12.87 11.52 23.83
C THR A 117 13.09 10.42 22.79
N LYS A 118 14.31 10.32 22.26
CA LYS A 118 14.69 9.23 21.35
C LYS A 118 14.46 7.86 21.97
N GLU A 119 14.90 7.68 23.21
CA GLU A 119 14.79 6.42 23.94
C GLU A 119 13.33 6.02 24.17
N GLN A 120 12.48 6.99 24.50
CA GLN A 120 11.04 6.74 24.68
C GLN A 120 10.37 6.33 23.36
N LEU A 121 10.62 7.05 22.27
CA LEU A 121 9.97 6.73 21.00
C LEU A 121 10.50 5.42 20.41
N THR A 122 11.79 5.12 20.56
CA THR A 122 12.36 3.80 20.23
C THR A 122 11.63 2.70 20.99
N SER A 123 11.49 2.84 22.32
CA SER A 123 10.79 1.84 23.14
C SER A 123 9.31 1.69 22.76
N ILE A 124 8.64 2.78 22.38
CA ILE A 124 7.26 2.78 21.89
C ILE A 124 7.15 1.97 20.58
N ILE A 125 8.01 2.24 19.61
CA ILE A 125 8.05 1.51 18.32
C ILE A 125 8.31 0.03 18.56
N GLU A 126 9.33 -0.31 19.36
CA GLU A 126 9.69 -1.69 19.65
C GLU A 126 8.56 -2.44 20.38
N THR A 127 7.91 -1.79 21.35
CA THR A 127 6.77 -2.37 22.08
C THR A 127 5.59 -2.60 21.15
N HIS A 128 5.24 -1.62 20.32
CA HIS A 128 4.15 -1.75 19.37
C HIS A 128 4.38 -2.91 18.40
N ILE A 129 5.54 -2.91 17.75
CA ILE A 129 5.91 -3.94 16.77
C ILE A 129 5.97 -5.32 17.41
N SER A 130 6.59 -5.45 18.60
CA SER A 130 6.69 -6.74 19.28
C SER A 130 5.32 -7.32 19.64
N ASN A 131 4.34 -6.49 20.01
CA ASN A 131 3.00 -6.95 20.33
C ASN A 131 2.18 -7.26 19.07
N VAL A 132 2.19 -6.37 18.06
CA VAL A 132 1.38 -6.56 16.86
C VAL A 132 1.95 -7.65 15.96
N ALA A 133 3.22 -7.55 15.54
CA ALA A 133 3.83 -8.58 14.72
C ALA A 133 3.97 -9.91 15.48
N GLY A 134 4.15 -9.86 16.80
CA GLY A 134 4.18 -11.06 17.65
C GLY A 134 2.83 -11.78 17.72
N HIS A 135 1.71 -11.06 17.77
CA HIS A 135 0.37 -11.65 17.72
C HIS A 135 0.09 -12.36 16.39
N TYR A 136 0.48 -11.76 15.26
CA TYR A 136 0.31 -12.34 13.93
C TYR A 136 1.45 -13.26 13.48
N LYS A 137 2.34 -13.65 14.38
CA LYS A 137 3.51 -14.48 14.07
C LYS A 137 3.09 -15.78 13.36
N GLY A 138 3.71 -16.05 12.22
CA GLY A 138 3.42 -17.23 11.39
C GLY A 138 2.09 -17.18 10.62
N GLN A 139 1.32 -16.10 10.75
CA GLN A 139 0.11 -15.85 9.95
C GLN A 139 0.42 -14.95 8.74
N CYS A 140 1.27 -13.94 8.94
CA CYS A 140 1.68 -13.02 7.89
C CYS A 140 2.68 -13.69 6.95
N TYR A 141 2.40 -13.69 5.65
CA TYR A 141 3.42 -13.93 4.64
C TYR A 141 4.47 -12.81 4.65
N SER A 142 3.98 -11.57 4.71
CA SER A 142 4.81 -10.37 4.71
C SER A 142 4.24 -9.30 5.63
N TRP A 143 5.10 -8.39 6.08
CA TRP A 143 4.74 -7.16 6.76
C TRP A 143 5.21 -5.95 5.96
N ASP A 144 4.30 -5.00 5.73
CA ASP A 144 4.68 -3.62 5.43
C ASP A 144 5.13 -2.97 6.75
N VAL A 145 6.44 -2.96 7.00
CA VAL A 145 7.02 -2.56 8.30
C VAL A 145 7.02 -1.05 8.46
N VAL A 146 7.53 -0.35 7.45
CA VAL A 146 7.51 1.11 7.37
C VAL A 146 6.80 1.50 6.08
N ASN A 147 5.79 2.35 6.21
CA ASN A 147 4.97 2.82 5.10
C ASN A 147 5.21 4.32 4.86
N GLU A 148 5.42 4.72 3.61
CA GLU A 148 5.40 6.10 3.12
C GLU A 148 6.27 7.09 3.92
N ALA A 149 7.53 6.72 4.17
CA ALA A 149 8.47 7.55 4.92
C ALA A 149 8.97 8.77 4.13
N LEU A 150 8.62 8.87 2.84
CA LEU A 150 9.12 9.89 1.92
C LEU A 150 7.99 10.79 1.38
N ASN A 151 8.32 12.05 1.18
CA ASN A 151 7.55 13.00 0.37
C ASN A 151 7.76 12.72 -1.13
N GLU A 152 6.99 13.38 -1.98
CA GLU A 152 7.03 13.24 -3.44
C GLU A 152 8.40 13.60 -4.04
N ASP A 153 9.12 14.55 -3.44
CA ASP A 153 10.43 14.99 -3.90
C ASP A 153 11.60 14.10 -3.45
N GLY A 154 11.32 13.07 -2.65
CA GLY A 154 12.30 12.15 -2.08
C GLY A 154 12.90 12.60 -0.74
N THR A 155 12.44 13.72 -0.16
CA THR A 155 12.80 14.06 1.23
C THR A 155 12.02 13.21 2.23
N TYR A 156 12.54 13.04 3.45
CA TYR A 156 11.82 12.34 4.51
C TYR A 156 10.59 13.13 4.97
N ARG A 157 9.48 12.43 5.11
CA ARG A 157 8.20 12.99 5.50
C ARG A 157 8.23 13.49 6.93
N ASP A 158 7.64 14.66 7.14
CA ASP A 158 7.45 15.21 8.47
C ASP A 158 6.49 14.34 9.30
N SER A 159 7.04 13.63 10.28
CA SER A 159 6.31 12.72 11.17
C SER A 159 6.92 12.78 12.57
N VAL A 160 6.17 12.35 13.61
CA VAL A 160 6.72 12.26 14.97
C VAL A 160 7.95 11.35 15.02
N PHE A 161 7.96 10.29 14.22
CA PHE A 161 9.09 9.37 14.09
C PHE A 161 10.33 10.08 13.55
N TYR A 162 10.21 10.77 12.41
CA TYR A 162 11.33 11.48 11.81
C TYR A 162 11.82 12.67 12.64
N LYS A 163 10.90 13.44 13.24
CA LYS A 163 11.23 14.59 14.11
C LYS A 163 12.07 14.19 15.32
N VAL A 164 11.76 13.05 15.94
CA VAL A 164 12.41 12.60 17.17
C VAL A 164 13.65 11.76 16.86
N LEU A 165 13.54 10.79 15.94
CA LEU A 165 14.58 9.79 15.69
C LEU A 165 15.43 10.08 14.45
N GLY A 166 15.10 11.07 13.63
CA GLY A 166 15.71 11.21 12.30
C GLY A 166 15.37 10.00 11.45
N THR A 167 16.30 9.49 10.64
CA THR A 167 16.07 8.28 9.82
C THR A 167 16.19 6.97 10.60
N ASP A 168 16.66 7.00 11.85
CA ASP A 168 16.92 5.80 12.65
C ASP A 168 15.66 4.98 12.96
N PHE A 169 14.46 5.59 12.94
CA PHE A 169 13.21 4.85 13.19
C PHE A 169 13.00 3.72 12.17
N ILE A 170 13.54 3.85 10.95
CA ILE A 170 13.39 2.85 9.90
C ILE A 170 14.14 1.56 10.28
N PRO A 171 15.49 1.54 10.42
CA PRO A 171 16.20 0.33 10.83
C PRO A 171 15.78 -0.19 12.21
N ILE A 172 15.38 0.68 13.14
CA ILE A 172 14.80 0.25 14.44
C ILE A 172 13.55 -0.61 14.21
N SER A 173 12.63 -0.14 13.37
CA SER A 173 11.37 -0.84 13.09
C SER A 173 11.61 -2.21 12.44
N PHE A 174 12.54 -2.28 11.47
CA PHE A 174 12.89 -3.54 10.81
C PHE A 174 13.56 -4.54 11.76
N LYS A 175 14.41 -4.10 12.69
CA LYS A 175 14.99 -4.97 13.72
C LYS A 175 13.91 -5.53 14.65
N ALA A 176 13.00 -4.67 15.12
CA ALA A 176 11.90 -5.08 15.98
C ALA A 176 10.98 -6.09 15.28
N ALA A 177 10.66 -5.87 14.00
CA ALA A 177 9.81 -6.76 13.23
C ALA A 177 10.47 -8.14 13.03
N ALA A 178 11.76 -8.17 12.67
CA ALA A 178 12.51 -9.42 12.54
C ALA A 178 12.64 -10.20 13.86
N ALA A 179 12.73 -9.50 15.00
CA ALA A 179 12.78 -10.12 16.32
C ALA A 179 11.42 -10.73 16.72
N ALA A 180 10.31 -10.11 16.34
CA ALA A 180 8.97 -10.61 16.59
C ALA A 180 8.65 -11.84 15.73
N ASP A 181 8.87 -11.73 14.42
CA ASP A 181 8.67 -12.80 13.44
C ASP A 181 9.79 -12.81 12.39
N ALA A 182 10.73 -13.75 12.53
CA ALA A 182 11.85 -13.88 11.64
C ALA A 182 11.47 -14.48 10.27
N ASP A 183 10.35 -15.21 10.19
CA ASP A 183 9.92 -15.94 9.00
C ASP A 183 9.12 -15.05 8.04
N ALA A 184 8.42 -14.04 8.56
CA ALA A 184 7.70 -13.05 7.76
C ALA A 184 8.66 -12.24 6.87
N LYS A 185 8.26 -11.99 5.62
CA LYS A 185 9.00 -11.11 4.71
C LYS A 185 8.80 -9.64 5.08
N LEU A 186 9.87 -8.89 5.30
CA LEU A 186 9.81 -7.52 5.77
C LEU A 186 9.96 -6.53 4.61
N TYR A 187 8.93 -5.70 4.41
CA TYR A 187 8.81 -4.76 3.30
C TYR A 187 8.89 -3.30 3.77
N TYR A 188 9.58 -2.47 2.97
CA TYR A 188 9.32 -1.04 2.90
C TYR A 188 8.27 -0.78 1.82
N ASN A 189 7.20 -0.05 2.11
CA ASN A 189 6.09 0.16 1.17
C ASN A 189 5.85 1.67 0.93
N ASP A 190 5.66 2.07 -0.33
CA ASP A 190 5.46 3.48 -0.70
C ASP A 190 4.80 3.64 -2.09
N TYR A 191 4.25 4.82 -2.37
CA TYR A 191 3.72 5.24 -3.68
C TYR A 191 4.70 6.15 -4.45
N ASN A 192 4.47 6.34 -5.75
CA ASN A 192 5.28 7.18 -6.65
C ASN A 192 6.75 6.73 -6.74
N ILE A 193 6.97 5.43 -6.59
CA ILE A 193 8.28 4.79 -6.67
C ILE A 193 8.34 3.76 -7.81
N GLU A 194 7.33 3.76 -8.69
CA GLU A 194 7.19 2.87 -9.85
C GLU A 194 8.02 3.34 -11.04
N LEU A 195 8.38 4.62 -11.08
CA LEU A 195 9.17 5.25 -12.14
C LEU A 195 10.46 5.87 -11.58
N ALA A 196 11.47 5.98 -12.43
CA ALA A 196 12.75 6.57 -12.04
C ALA A 196 12.56 8.03 -11.61
N GLY A 197 13.03 8.37 -10.42
CA GLY A 197 12.83 9.69 -9.81
C GLY A 197 13.57 9.82 -8.49
N ASN A 198 13.47 11.00 -7.86
CA ASN A 198 14.16 11.25 -6.59
C ASN A 198 13.63 10.36 -5.47
N LYS A 199 12.30 10.17 -5.37
CA LYS A 199 11.69 9.29 -4.37
C LYS A 199 12.17 7.84 -4.54
N GLN A 200 12.17 7.33 -5.78
CA GLN A 200 12.71 6.01 -6.12
C GLN A 200 14.17 5.85 -5.67
N LYS A 201 15.04 6.86 -5.93
CA LYS A 201 16.44 6.84 -5.50
C LYS A 201 16.59 6.85 -3.99
N GLU A 202 15.76 7.59 -3.27
CA GLU A 202 15.84 7.61 -1.81
C GLU A 202 15.40 6.27 -1.20
N VAL A 203 14.48 5.53 -1.84
CA VAL A 203 14.20 4.14 -1.41
C VAL A 203 15.43 3.25 -1.53
N LEU A 204 16.30 3.45 -2.53
CA LEU A 204 17.59 2.72 -2.60
C LEU A 204 18.50 3.04 -1.40
N ASN A 205 18.50 4.30 -0.94
CA ASN A 205 19.22 4.72 0.26
C ASN A 205 18.61 4.12 1.54
N ILE A 206 17.28 3.97 1.60
CA ILE A 206 16.58 3.29 2.70
C ILE A 206 16.97 1.80 2.75
N ILE A 207 16.99 1.09 1.62
CA ILE A 207 17.44 -0.31 1.57
C ILE A 207 18.87 -0.40 2.12
N LYS A 208 19.75 0.51 1.67
CA LYS A 208 21.13 0.55 2.13
C LYS A 208 21.22 0.80 3.64
N SER A 209 20.47 1.77 4.18
CA SER A 209 20.54 2.14 5.60
C SER A 209 20.06 1.02 6.52
N ILE A 210 19.01 0.29 6.13
CA ILE A 210 18.52 -0.90 6.86
C ILE A 210 19.61 -1.99 6.89
N LYS A 211 20.26 -2.25 5.75
CA LYS A 211 21.33 -3.24 5.64
C LYS A 211 22.59 -2.84 6.40
N ASP A 212 23.02 -1.60 6.30
CA ASP A 212 24.17 -1.05 7.05
C ASP A 212 23.96 -1.15 8.57
N ALA A 213 22.71 -0.98 9.02
CA ALA A 213 22.33 -1.16 10.42
C ALA A 213 22.28 -2.64 10.86
N GLY A 214 22.50 -3.60 9.97
CA GLY A 214 22.41 -5.04 10.25
C GLY A 214 20.98 -5.54 10.42
N ALA A 215 19.99 -4.83 9.87
CA ALA A 215 18.59 -5.20 9.94
C ALA A 215 18.15 -5.98 8.68
N LYS A 216 17.14 -6.85 8.83
CA LYS A 216 16.56 -7.62 7.73
C LYS A 216 15.63 -6.73 6.92
N ILE A 217 15.78 -6.72 5.60
CA ILE A 217 14.80 -6.24 4.63
C ILE A 217 14.71 -7.26 3.51
N ASP A 218 13.51 -7.75 3.24
CA ASP A 218 13.29 -8.80 2.24
C ASP A 218 12.72 -8.22 0.95
N GLY A 219 11.98 -7.11 1.01
CA GLY A 219 11.35 -6.55 -0.18
C GLY A 219 10.98 -5.07 -0.15
N VAL A 220 10.60 -4.58 -1.33
CA VAL A 220 10.00 -3.26 -1.53
C VAL A 220 8.61 -3.44 -2.14
N GLY A 221 7.62 -2.81 -1.52
CA GLY A 221 6.24 -2.75 -1.98
C GLY A 221 6.01 -1.44 -2.71
N LEU A 222 5.58 -1.53 -3.96
CA LEU A 222 5.22 -0.39 -4.78
C LEU A 222 3.70 -0.30 -4.80
N GLN A 223 3.12 0.73 -4.19
CA GLN A 223 1.67 0.84 -4.06
C GLN A 223 0.98 0.85 -5.42
N ALA A 224 1.53 1.58 -6.40
CA ALA A 224 0.96 1.75 -7.72
C ALA A 224 -0.46 2.34 -7.72
N HIS A 225 -0.67 3.38 -6.91
CA HIS A 225 -1.81 4.30 -7.05
C HIS A 225 -1.59 5.25 -8.22
N LEU A 226 -2.17 4.91 -9.37
CA LEU A 226 -1.88 5.58 -10.64
C LEU A 226 -3.07 6.38 -11.15
N ILE A 227 -2.81 7.16 -12.19
CA ILE A 227 -3.82 7.90 -12.95
C ILE A 227 -3.78 7.37 -14.38
N VAL A 228 -4.97 7.17 -14.97
CA VAL A 228 -5.09 6.72 -16.36
C VAL A 228 -4.26 7.59 -17.32
N GLY A 229 -3.46 6.92 -18.16
CA GLY A 229 -2.51 7.50 -19.10
C GLY A 229 -1.17 7.91 -18.48
N SER A 230 -0.92 7.61 -17.20
CA SER A 230 0.30 8.04 -16.46
C SER A 230 1.06 6.89 -15.78
N ALA A 231 0.71 5.63 -16.06
CA ALA A 231 1.40 4.47 -15.49
C ALA A 231 2.87 4.33 -15.94
N GLY A 232 3.23 4.90 -17.09
CA GLY A 232 4.52 4.68 -17.73
C GLY A 232 4.56 3.37 -18.54
N SER A 233 5.67 3.13 -19.24
CA SER A 233 5.82 1.91 -20.04
C SER A 233 6.16 0.71 -19.17
N ARG A 234 5.73 -0.48 -19.59
CA ARG A 234 6.11 -1.78 -18.99
C ARG A 234 7.63 -1.90 -18.76
N SER A 235 8.45 -1.46 -19.72
CA SER A 235 9.91 -1.49 -19.62
C SER A 235 10.50 -0.52 -18.59
N ALA A 236 9.89 0.66 -18.42
CA ALA A 236 10.32 1.62 -17.41
C ALA A 236 9.99 1.09 -16.00
N LEU A 237 8.79 0.55 -15.84
CA LEU A 237 8.33 -0.10 -14.61
C LEU A 237 9.23 -1.29 -14.22
N SER A 238 9.52 -2.20 -15.16
CA SER A 238 10.38 -3.36 -14.89
C SER A 238 11.82 -2.97 -14.56
N THR A 239 12.32 -1.88 -15.16
CA THR A 239 13.65 -1.33 -14.83
C THR A 239 13.72 -0.87 -13.38
N VAL A 240 12.68 -0.20 -12.88
CA VAL A 240 12.64 0.28 -11.50
C VAL A 240 12.47 -0.87 -10.51
N LEU A 241 11.58 -1.82 -10.79
CA LEU A 241 11.49 -3.07 -10.00
C LEU A 241 12.85 -3.74 -9.85
N LYS A 242 13.59 -3.88 -10.96
CA LYS A 242 14.93 -4.48 -10.96
C LYS A 242 15.95 -3.66 -10.17
N SER A 243 15.85 -2.34 -10.15
CA SER A 243 16.76 -1.49 -9.37
C SER A 243 16.71 -1.77 -7.86
N TYR A 244 15.54 -2.14 -7.33
CA TYR A 244 15.39 -2.53 -5.92
C TYR A 244 16.01 -3.89 -5.65
N VAL A 245 15.79 -4.86 -6.55
CA VAL A 245 16.43 -6.17 -6.49
C VAL A 245 17.94 -6.04 -6.53
N ASP A 246 18.48 -5.20 -7.42
CA ASP A 246 19.92 -4.95 -7.57
C ASP A 246 20.51 -4.22 -6.33
N ALA A 247 19.70 -3.44 -5.59
CA ALA A 247 20.07 -2.89 -4.27
C ALA A 247 20.07 -3.97 -3.15
N GLY A 248 19.57 -5.16 -3.47
CA GLY A 248 19.73 -6.38 -2.72
C GLY A 248 18.60 -6.66 -1.73
N VAL A 249 17.36 -6.35 -2.11
CA VAL A 249 16.17 -7.03 -1.59
C VAL A 249 15.88 -8.29 -2.44
N THR A 250 15.21 -9.28 -1.86
CA THR A 250 14.94 -10.55 -2.53
C THR A 250 13.58 -10.62 -3.22
N GLU A 251 12.69 -9.68 -2.91
CA GLU A 251 11.34 -9.62 -3.44
C GLU A 251 10.95 -8.18 -3.77
N VAL A 252 10.15 -8.01 -4.80
CA VAL A 252 9.37 -6.79 -5.04
C VAL A 252 7.91 -7.18 -5.29
N ALA A 253 6.98 -6.26 -5.02
CA ALA A 253 5.57 -6.51 -5.29
C ALA A 253 4.84 -5.20 -5.61
N TYR A 254 3.79 -5.29 -6.42
CA TYR A 254 2.78 -4.24 -6.46
C TYR A 254 1.75 -4.51 -5.37
N THR A 255 1.50 -3.55 -4.49
CA THR A 255 0.86 -3.82 -3.19
C THR A 255 -0.54 -3.24 -3.06
N GLU A 256 -0.85 -2.15 -3.78
CA GLU A 256 -2.09 -1.37 -3.61
C GLU A 256 -2.62 -0.86 -4.96
N LEU A 257 -2.50 -1.68 -6.01
CA LEU A 257 -2.73 -1.23 -7.39
C LEU A 257 -4.17 -0.76 -7.61
N ASP A 258 -4.29 0.51 -8.00
CA ASP A 258 -5.50 1.10 -8.58
C ASP A 258 -5.11 2.16 -9.63
N ILE A 259 -5.95 2.37 -10.65
CA ILE A 259 -5.64 3.31 -11.74
C ILE A 259 -6.85 4.19 -12.00
N ARG A 260 -6.94 5.33 -11.29
CA ARG A 260 -8.13 6.17 -11.30
C ARG A 260 -8.30 6.99 -12.57
N HIS A 261 -9.55 7.14 -13.01
CA HIS A 261 -9.91 8.12 -14.01
C HIS A 261 -9.91 9.53 -13.41
N LYS A 262 -9.45 10.53 -14.17
CA LYS A 262 -9.42 11.94 -13.73
C LYS A 262 -10.80 12.57 -13.58
N SER A 263 -11.80 12.00 -14.26
CA SER A 263 -13.20 12.41 -14.22
C SER A 263 -14.07 11.17 -14.40
N ILE A 264 -15.14 11.07 -13.62
CA ILE A 264 -16.18 10.02 -13.75
C ILE A 264 -17.52 10.65 -14.20
N PRO A 265 -18.35 9.95 -14.99
CA PRO A 265 -18.12 8.59 -15.51
C PRO A 265 -17.06 8.56 -16.63
N ALA A 266 -16.26 7.50 -16.69
CA ALA A 266 -15.24 7.35 -17.72
C ALA A 266 -15.85 6.94 -19.07
N ASP A 267 -15.40 7.57 -20.16
CA ASP A 267 -15.76 7.12 -21.50
C ASP A 267 -14.99 5.85 -21.92
N THR A 268 -15.41 5.24 -23.03
CA THR A 268 -14.80 4.01 -23.55
C THR A 268 -13.29 4.14 -23.80
N THR A 269 -12.83 5.29 -24.29
CA THR A 269 -11.40 5.51 -24.58
C THR A 269 -10.60 5.50 -23.28
N ALA A 270 -11.11 6.16 -22.25
CA ALA A 270 -10.49 6.18 -20.94
C ALA A 270 -10.44 4.78 -20.32
N GLN A 271 -11.53 3.99 -20.43
CA GLN A 271 -11.57 2.61 -19.93
C GLN A 271 -10.58 1.68 -20.66
N GLU A 272 -10.42 1.85 -21.98
CA GLU A 272 -9.41 1.11 -22.76
C GLU A 272 -7.97 1.51 -22.38
N GLN A 273 -7.73 2.79 -22.12
CA GLN A 273 -6.44 3.26 -21.62
C GLN A 273 -6.14 2.70 -20.22
N GLN A 274 -7.12 2.69 -19.32
CA GLN A 274 -6.98 2.06 -18.00
C GLN A 274 -6.57 0.59 -18.14
N ALA A 275 -7.22 -0.15 -19.05
CA ALA A 275 -6.87 -1.55 -19.29
C ALA A 275 -5.43 -1.73 -19.80
N THR A 276 -4.94 -0.81 -20.65
CA THR A 276 -3.56 -0.78 -21.13
C THR A 276 -2.56 -0.49 -20.00
N ASP A 277 -2.92 0.41 -19.08
CA ASP A 277 -2.08 0.76 -17.94
C ASP A 277 -1.97 -0.42 -16.96
N TYR A 278 -3.08 -1.10 -16.66
CA TYR A 278 -3.07 -2.34 -15.86
C TYR A 278 -2.19 -3.43 -16.48
N VAL A 279 -2.27 -3.63 -17.80
CA VAL A 279 -1.41 -4.56 -18.53
C VAL A 279 0.07 -4.17 -18.41
N SER A 280 0.39 -2.89 -18.40
CA SER A 280 1.77 -2.40 -18.25
C SER A 280 2.33 -2.72 -16.86
N VAL A 281 1.56 -2.48 -15.80
CA VAL A 281 1.95 -2.75 -14.40
C VAL A 281 2.06 -4.26 -14.14
N VAL A 282 1.00 -5.03 -14.43
CA VAL A 282 1.02 -6.49 -14.23
C VAL A 282 2.10 -7.14 -15.10
N GLY A 283 2.26 -6.65 -16.34
CA GLY A 283 3.30 -7.10 -17.25
C GLY A 283 4.71 -6.84 -16.75
N ALA A 284 4.96 -5.69 -16.12
CA ALA A 284 6.26 -5.38 -15.54
C ALA A 284 6.61 -6.34 -14.41
N CYS A 285 5.63 -6.73 -13.59
CA CYS A 285 5.83 -7.78 -12.59
C CYS A 285 6.17 -9.12 -13.26
N LEU A 286 5.49 -9.50 -14.35
CA LEU A 286 5.82 -10.71 -15.10
C LEU A 286 7.26 -10.74 -15.64
N ASP A 287 7.82 -9.58 -16.01
CA ASP A 287 9.18 -9.48 -16.57
C ASP A 287 10.30 -9.60 -15.52
N VAL A 288 9.98 -9.45 -14.23
CA VAL A 288 10.96 -9.51 -13.13
C VAL A 288 10.68 -10.75 -12.28
N ALA A 289 11.63 -11.68 -12.24
CA ALA A 289 11.47 -12.97 -11.54
C ALA A 289 11.21 -12.79 -10.04
N GLU A 290 11.87 -11.80 -9.43
CA GLU A 290 11.76 -11.42 -8.03
C GLU A 290 10.48 -10.63 -7.73
N CYS A 291 9.73 -10.20 -8.75
CA CYS A 291 8.39 -9.67 -8.51
C CYS A 291 7.43 -10.81 -8.19
N VAL A 292 7.03 -10.93 -6.92
CA VAL A 292 6.31 -12.10 -6.41
C VAL A 292 4.81 -12.06 -6.65
N GLY A 293 4.21 -10.88 -6.84
CA GLY A 293 2.78 -10.77 -7.06
C GLY A 293 2.29 -9.33 -7.17
N VAL A 294 0.99 -9.22 -7.45
CA VAL A 294 0.24 -7.97 -7.56
C VAL A 294 -0.98 -8.06 -6.65
N SER A 295 -1.20 -7.04 -5.83
CA SER A 295 -2.42 -6.83 -5.07
C SER A 295 -3.10 -5.54 -5.52
N ILE A 296 -4.41 -5.61 -5.80
CA ILE A 296 -5.24 -4.43 -6.09
C ILE A 296 -5.87 -3.89 -4.80
N TRP A 297 -6.03 -2.57 -4.67
CA TRP A 297 -6.53 -1.95 -3.43
C TRP A 297 -8.06 -1.95 -3.37
N ASP A 298 -8.59 -3.06 -2.87
CA ASP A 298 -9.92 -3.59 -3.15
C ASP A 298 -10.07 -4.01 -4.63
N TYR A 299 -11.15 -4.69 -5.00
CA TYR A 299 -11.35 -5.19 -6.36
C TYR A 299 -12.53 -4.56 -7.10
N THR A 300 -13.46 -3.91 -6.41
CA THR A 300 -14.63 -3.26 -7.02
C THR A 300 -14.69 -1.78 -6.74
N ASP A 301 -15.08 -1.00 -7.76
CA ASP A 301 -15.31 0.44 -7.65
C ASP A 301 -16.30 0.82 -6.53
N LYS A 302 -17.16 -0.12 -6.10
CA LYS A 302 -18.12 0.06 -5.00
C LYS A 302 -17.46 0.47 -3.68
N TYR A 303 -16.28 -0.07 -3.39
CA TYR A 303 -15.59 0.08 -2.11
C TYR A 303 -14.24 0.79 -2.23
N SER A 304 -13.92 1.28 -3.43
CA SER A 304 -12.71 2.06 -3.65
C SER A 304 -12.65 3.29 -2.74
N TRP A 305 -11.50 3.47 -2.10
CA TRP A 305 -11.19 4.64 -1.28
C TRP A 305 -11.14 5.96 -2.09
N ILE A 306 -10.89 5.87 -3.40
CA ILE A 306 -10.52 7.02 -4.25
C ILE A 306 -11.56 8.14 -4.25
N PRO A 307 -12.87 7.91 -4.45
CA PRO A 307 -13.84 9.02 -4.50
C PRO A 307 -13.92 9.83 -3.21
N SER A 308 -13.57 9.23 -2.06
CA SER A 308 -13.55 9.91 -0.77
C SER A 308 -12.32 10.80 -0.57
N VAL A 309 -11.19 10.44 -1.18
CA VAL A 309 -9.91 11.17 -1.06
C VAL A 309 -9.72 12.17 -2.21
N PHE A 310 -10.19 11.81 -3.41
CA PHE A 310 -10.06 12.58 -4.64
C PHE A 310 -11.45 12.76 -5.29
N PRO A 311 -12.25 13.73 -4.82
CA PRO A 311 -13.60 13.97 -5.31
C PRO A 311 -13.65 14.19 -6.83
N GLY A 312 -14.61 13.55 -7.50
CA GLY A 312 -14.78 13.60 -8.96
C GLY A 312 -13.88 12.65 -9.75
N THR A 313 -13.00 11.90 -9.07
CA THR A 313 -12.21 10.81 -9.64
C THR A 313 -12.71 9.46 -9.11
N GLY A 314 -12.40 8.36 -9.79
CA GLY A 314 -12.89 7.04 -9.40
C GLY A 314 -12.77 6.02 -10.51
N GLU A 315 -13.68 5.04 -10.49
CA GLU A 315 -13.76 3.93 -11.45
C GLU A 315 -12.39 3.25 -11.65
N ALA A 316 -11.63 3.06 -10.58
CA ALA A 316 -10.20 2.75 -10.65
C ALA A 316 -9.86 1.26 -10.68
N LEU A 317 -10.82 0.40 -10.37
CA LEU A 317 -10.61 -1.03 -10.12
C LEU A 317 -11.12 -1.91 -11.28
N PRO A 318 -10.76 -3.20 -11.34
CA PRO A 318 -11.12 -4.04 -12.48
C PRO A 318 -12.60 -4.50 -12.51
N TRP A 319 -13.37 -4.27 -11.45
CA TRP A 319 -14.82 -4.46 -11.40
C TRP A 319 -15.54 -3.16 -11.13
N ASP A 320 -16.70 -2.97 -11.77
CA ASP A 320 -17.58 -1.84 -11.52
C ASP A 320 -18.31 -1.96 -10.16
N GLU A 321 -19.09 -0.94 -9.81
CA GLU A 321 -19.88 -0.89 -8.56
C GLU A 321 -20.95 -2.00 -8.43
N ASN A 322 -21.31 -2.65 -9.54
CA ASN A 322 -22.29 -3.72 -9.65
C ASN A 322 -21.63 -5.11 -9.74
N LEU A 323 -20.34 -5.19 -9.40
CA LEU A 323 -19.51 -6.40 -9.44
C LEU A 323 -19.41 -6.99 -10.86
N LYS A 324 -19.50 -6.17 -11.90
CA LYS A 324 -19.30 -6.60 -13.28
C LYS A 324 -17.86 -6.33 -13.72
N PRO A 325 -17.22 -7.29 -14.40
CA PRO A 325 -15.88 -7.08 -14.92
C PRO A 325 -15.81 -5.92 -15.92
N LYS A 326 -14.76 -5.10 -15.80
CA LYS A 326 -14.42 -4.01 -16.72
C LYS A 326 -13.40 -4.46 -17.77
N PRO A 327 -13.11 -3.65 -18.81
CA PRO A 327 -12.03 -3.93 -19.75
C PRO A 327 -10.69 -4.23 -19.06
N ALA A 328 -10.37 -3.56 -17.95
CA ALA A 328 -9.18 -3.82 -17.15
C ALA A 328 -9.07 -5.28 -16.68
N TYR A 329 -10.14 -5.87 -16.13
CA TYR A 329 -10.15 -7.28 -15.72
C TYR A 329 -9.83 -8.21 -16.89
N THR A 330 -10.50 -8.00 -18.02
CA THR A 330 -10.35 -8.85 -19.22
C THR A 330 -8.92 -8.81 -19.75
N SER A 331 -8.30 -7.63 -19.75
CA SER A 331 -6.93 -7.44 -20.21
C SER A 331 -5.89 -8.04 -19.26
N ILE A 332 -6.07 -7.90 -17.94
CA ILE A 332 -5.20 -8.56 -16.93
C ILE A 332 -5.27 -10.08 -17.09
N SER A 333 -6.49 -10.62 -17.15
CA SER A 333 -6.73 -12.05 -17.38
C SER A 333 -6.03 -12.55 -18.63
N SER A 334 -6.21 -11.86 -19.76
CA SER A 334 -5.64 -12.26 -21.05
C SER A 334 -4.11 -12.25 -21.02
N LEU A 335 -3.50 -11.24 -20.38
CA LEU A 335 -2.05 -11.15 -20.19
C LEU A 335 -1.52 -12.33 -19.36
N LEU A 336 -2.14 -12.61 -18.21
CA LEU A 336 -1.70 -13.69 -17.32
C LEU A 336 -1.86 -15.07 -17.99
N ALA A 337 -2.98 -15.30 -18.70
CA ALA A 337 -3.19 -16.53 -19.46
C ALA A 337 -2.15 -16.72 -20.57
N ALA A 338 -1.80 -15.66 -21.30
CA ALA A 338 -0.76 -15.72 -22.32
C ALA A 338 0.62 -16.05 -21.72
N ALA A 339 0.94 -15.47 -20.56
CA ALA A 339 2.19 -15.75 -19.86
C ALA A 339 2.26 -17.18 -19.30
N GLY A 340 1.15 -17.72 -18.78
CA GLY A 340 1.10 -19.11 -18.28
C GLY A 340 1.10 -20.18 -19.38
N GLY A 341 0.63 -19.85 -20.59
CA GLY A 341 0.69 -20.73 -21.76
C GLY A 341 2.05 -20.73 -22.48
N ALA A 342 2.86 -19.68 -22.27
CA ALA A 342 4.23 -19.61 -22.72
C ALA A 342 5.12 -20.38 -21.74
N ALA A 343 5.32 -21.69 -21.97
CA ALA A 343 6.38 -22.44 -21.29
C ALA A 343 7.73 -21.68 -21.45
N PRO A 344 8.63 -21.70 -20.46
CA PRO A 344 9.89 -20.97 -20.56
C PRO A 344 10.63 -21.42 -21.81
N ALA A 345 11.02 -20.48 -22.66
CA ALA A 345 11.98 -20.75 -23.72
C ALA A 345 13.29 -21.19 -23.05
N THR A 346 13.46 -22.50 -22.87
CA THR A 346 14.77 -23.08 -22.63
C THR A 346 15.64 -22.63 -23.78
N SER A 347 16.70 -21.88 -23.46
CA SER A 347 17.80 -21.56 -24.37
C SER A 347 18.30 -22.86 -25.00
N ALA A 348 17.80 -23.19 -26.19
CA ALA A 348 18.37 -24.22 -27.02
C ALA A 348 19.54 -23.58 -27.75
N ALA A 349 20.76 -24.01 -27.39
CA ALA A 349 21.97 -23.72 -28.13
C ALA A 349 21.78 -24.01 -29.63
N PRO A 350 22.40 -23.23 -30.53
CA PRO A 350 22.20 -23.43 -31.96
C PRO A 350 22.77 -24.80 -32.36
N VAL A 351 21.90 -25.64 -32.93
CA VAL A 351 22.31 -26.89 -33.57
C VAL A 351 23.09 -26.52 -34.83
N ALA A 352 24.40 -26.81 -34.81
CA ALA A 352 25.25 -26.74 -35.97
C ALA A 352 24.86 -27.82 -36.99
N THR A 353 24.37 -27.40 -38.16
CA THR A 353 24.29 -28.28 -39.34
C THR A 353 25.59 -28.15 -40.12
N GLY A 354 26.40 -29.21 -40.10
CA GLY A 354 27.54 -29.36 -40.98
C GLY A 354 27.13 -29.74 -42.40
N ALA A 355 27.69 -29.06 -43.40
CA ALA A 355 27.86 -29.57 -44.75
C ALA A 355 29.20 -29.05 -45.31
N ALA A 356 29.96 -29.95 -45.92
CA ALA A 356 31.37 -29.78 -46.25
C ALA A 356 31.62 -29.19 -47.65
N SER A 357 32.66 -28.35 -47.71
CA SER A 357 33.76 -28.24 -48.69
C SER A 357 33.50 -28.10 -50.20
N SER A 358 33.92 -26.96 -50.76
CA SER A 358 34.99 -26.90 -51.78
C SER A 358 35.53 -25.46 -51.96
N ALA A 359 36.84 -25.28 -51.76
CA ALA A 359 37.62 -24.05 -51.98
C ALA A 359 37.96 -23.86 -53.51
N PRO A 360 38.61 -22.78 -54.01
CA PRO A 360 39.90 -22.24 -53.52
C PRO A 360 40.18 -20.71 -53.57
N ALA A 361 41.09 -20.30 -52.65
CA ALA A 361 42.24 -19.36 -52.77
C ALA A 361 42.11 -17.85 -53.17
N ALA A 362 42.35 -16.97 -52.18
CA ALA A 362 43.39 -15.91 -52.00
C ALA A 362 43.63 -14.81 -53.10
N PRO A 363 44.19 -13.59 -52.79
CA PRO A 363 45.07 -13.27 -51.64
C PRO A 363 44.97 -11.87 -50.94
N THR A 364 45.50 -11.86 -49.71
CA THR A 364 46.27 -10.87 -48.88
C THR A 364 46.35 -9.35 -49.18
N SER A 365 46.22 -8.53 -48.11
CA SER A 365 47.26 -7.64 -47.47
C SER A 365 46.59 -6.88 -46.29
N GLU A 366 46.97 -6.96 -45.01
CA GLU A 366 48.17 -6.50 -44.27
C GLU A 366 48.33 -4.97 -44.09
N ALA A 367 48.79 -4.59 -42.88
CA ALA A 367 49.18 -3.29 -42.31
C ALA A 367 48.05 -2.49 -41.61
N ALA A 368 48.05 -2.10 -40.33
CA ALA A 368 49.04 -1.80 -39.27
C ALA A 368 49.02 -0.30 -38.88
N ALA A 369 48.88 -0.09 -37.56
CA ALA A 369 49.40 1.00 -36.74
C ALA A 369 48.90 2.46 -36.90
N ALA A 370 48.47 3.02 -35.77
CA ALA A 370 49.09 4.17 -35.06
C ALA A 370 48.09 5.25 -34.60
N GLU A 371 48.09 5.52 -33.29
CA GLU A 371 47.70 6.80 -32.69
C GLU A 371 48.64 7.92 -33.18
N PRO A 372 48.24 9.21 -33.06
CA PRO A 372 48.76 9.98 -31.92
C PRO A 372 47.80 11.04 -31.32
N SER A 373 48.29 11.60 -30.22
CA SER A 373 47.75 12.57 -29.24
C SER A 373 47.59 14.04 -29.71
N SER A 374 46.82 14.80 -28.90
CA SER A 374 46.75 16.27 -28.71
C SER A 374 45.99 17.06 -29.79
N SER A 375 45.27 18.16 -29.55
CA SER A 375 45.31 19.21 -28.53
C SER A 375 44.01 20.07 -28.60
N ALA A 376 43.69 20.80 -27.52
CA ALA A 376 42.63 21.82 -27.44
C ALA A 376 42.95 23.09 -28.26
N PRO A 377 41.99 24.02 -28.44
CA PRO A 377 42.01 25.22 -27.58
C PRO A 377 40.63 25.78 -27.16
N ALA A 378 40.72 26.73 -26.23
CA ALA A 378 39.69 27.38 -25.43
C ALA A 378 39.12 28.68 -26.04
N ALA A 379 37.98 29.13 -25.48
CA ALA A 379 37.51 30.51 -25.20
C ALA A 379 35.97 30.48 -25.10
N SER A 380 35.24 31.18 -24.23
CA SER A 380 35.53 32.25 -23.28
C SER A 380 34.28 32.52 -22.44
N GLU A 381 34.50 32.86 -21.18
CA GLU A 381 33.57 33.35 -20.13
C GLU A 381 33.09 34.81 -20.43
N PRO A 382 32.12 35.39 -19.68
CA PRO A 382 32.47 35.98 -18.37
C PRO A 382 31.41 35.92 -17.25
N ALA A 383 31.93 36.12 -16.04
CA ALA A 383 31.29 36.14 -14.73
C ALA A 383 30.75 37.52 -14.27
N ALA A 384 29.91 37.51 -13.21
CA ALA A 384 29.73 38.58 -12.20
C ALA A 384 28.92 37.99 -11.01
N SER A 385 29.51 37.69 -9.85
CA SER A 385 29.83 38.55 -8.68
C SER A 385 28.77 38.48 -7.56
N GLU A 386 29.15 37.88 -6.42
CA GLU A 386 28.48 37.96 -5.11
C GLU A 386 28.68 39.33 -4.43
N PRO A 387 27.99 39.58 -3.30
CA PRO A 387 28.76 39.79 -2.07
C PRO A 387 28.24 39.03 -0.83
N ALA A 388 29.16 38.81 0.11
CA ALA A 388 28.99 38.11 1.38
C ALA A 388 28.75 39.04 2.60
N ALA A 389 28.46 38.38 3.74
CA ALA A 389 28.46 38.81 5.17
C ALA A 389 27.20 39.54 5.68
N SER A 390 26.60 39.19 6.83
CA SER A 390 27.21 39.14 8.18
C SER A 390 26.27 38.47 9.21
N ALA A 391 26.83 37.81 10.24
CA ALA A 391 26.12 37.33 11.44
C ALA A 391 25.84 38.45 12.46
N PRO A 392 24.96 38.21 13.47
CA PRO A 392 25.39 38.55 14.83
C PRO A 392 24.96 37.58 15.96
N ALA A 393 25.94 37.33 16.84
CA ALA A 393 25.97 37.31 18.31
C ALA A 393 24.85 36.69 19.19
N VAL A 394 25.34 35.83 20.09
CA VAL A 394 24.77 35.24 21.32
C VAL A 394 24.71 36.26 22.47
N THR A 395 23.71 36.18 23.36
CA THR A 395 23.78 36.57 24.80
C THR A 395 22.68 35.88 25.64
N PRO A 396 22.81 35.78 26.99
CA PRO A 396 22.52 34.56 27.76
C PRO A 396 21.20 34.52 28.55
N ALA A 397 20.89 33.32 29.05
CA ALA A 397 19.74 32.93 29.88
C ALA A 397 19.73 33.53 31.30
N PRO A 398 18.55 33.58 31.96
CA PRO A 398 18.43 33.61 33.41
C PRO A 398 17.93 32.28 34.00
N SER A 399 18.34 32.07 35.24
CA SER A 399 18.34 30.86 36.08
C SER A 399 16.99 30.44 36.69
N VAL A 400 16.92 29.13 36.97
CA VAL A 400 15.88 28.34 37.66
C VAL A 400 15.70 28.76 39.14
N PRO A 401 14.55 28.43 39.76
CA PRO A 401 14.65 27.64 41.00
C PRO A 401 13.72 26.41 41.04
N ALA A 402 14.22 25.39 41.72
CA ALA A 402 13.69 24.04 41.86
C ALA A 402 12.52 23.92 42.86
N ALA A 403 11.66 22.92 42.67
CA ALA A 403 10.84 22.33 43.74
C ALA A 403 10.49 20.85 43.44
N THR A 404 11.19 19.98 44.17
CA THR A 404 10.78 18.77 44.93
C THR A 404 9.68 17.80 44.42
N PRO A 405 9.89 16.47 44.47
CA PRO A 405 8.92 15.44 44.07
C PRO A 405 8.17 14.79 45.27
N ALA A 406 6.96 14.26 45.02
CA ALA A 406 6.31 13.13 45.73
C ALA A 406 4.84 12.92 45.24
N PRO A 407 4.17 11.79 45.52
CA PRO A 407 4.62 10.39 45.39
C PRO A 407 3.59 9.50 44.65
N ALA A 408 3.97 8.25 44.43
CA ALA A 408 3.17 7.16 43.87
C ALA A 408 1.87 6.89 44.65
N THR A 409 0.80 6.51 43.93
CA THR A 409 -0.41 5.95 44.54
C THR A 409 -0.63 4.51 44.06
N THR A 410 -0.89 3.67 45.05
CA THR A 410 -0.96 2.22 45.09
C THR A 410 -2.14 1.64 44.32
N LEU A 411 -1.94 0.41 43.80
CA LEU A 411 -3.00 -0.51 43.38
C LEU A 411 -4.07 -0.67 44.47
N VAL A 412 -5.34 -0.58 44.07
CA VAL A 412 -6.46 -1.17 44.83
C VAL A 412 -7.05 -2.28 43.98
N THR A 413 -6.77 -3.51 44.38
CA THR A 413 -7.55 -4.70 44.05
C THR A 413 -8.91 -4.60 44.74
N SER A 414 -10.00 -4.74 43.98
CA SER A 414 -11.30 -5.12 44.54
C SER A 414 -11.88 -6.28 43.74
N VAL A 415 -11.93 -7.42 44.41
CA VAL A 415 -12.65 -8.63 44.01
C VAL A 415 -14.00 -8.62 44.73
N ARG A 416 -15.10 -8.70 43.97
CA ARG A 416 -16.38 -9.33 44.38
C ARG A 416 -17.27 -9.48 43.14
N SER A 417 -17.35 -10.65 42.52
CA SER A 417 -18.28 -11.76 42.81
C SER A 417 -19.77 -11.41 42.87
N LYS A 418 -20.48 -11.92 41.85
CA LYS A 418 -21.77 -12.64 41.86
C LYS A 418 -22.97 -11.98 42.56
N ASN A 419 -24.04 -11.71 41.80
CA ASN A 419 -25.09 -12.72 41.64
C ASN A 419 -26.14 -12.36 40.56
N CYS A 420 -26.68 -13.44 39.99
CA CYS A 420 -27.82 -13.55 39.10
C CYS A 420 -29.13 -13.01 39.71
N GLY A 421 -30.06 -12.67 38.83
CA GLY A 421 -31.47 -12.47 39.16
C GLY A 421 -32.27 -12.22 37.89
N ASP A 422 -32.76 -13.30 37.30
CA ASP A 422 -33.80 -13.31 36.28
C ASP A 422 -35.08 -12.61 36.78
N ASN A 423 -35.78 -11.89 35.91
CA ASN A 423 -37.10 -12.33 35.41
C ASN A 423 -37.81 -11.25 34.58
N ALA A 424 -38.59 -11.81 33.65
CA ALA A 424 -39.30 -11.21 32.54
C ALA A 424 -40.68 -10.62 32.90
N GLU A 425 -41.34 -10.10 31.83
CA GLU A 425 -42.79 -9.89 31.62
C GLU A 425 -43.44 -8.67 32.30
N ALA A 426 -44.41 -7.95 31.71
CA ALA A 426 -45.10 -7.99 30.43
C ALA A 426 -45.86 -6.65 30.24
N ALA A 427 -46.43 -6.50 29.05
CA ALA A 427 -47.03 -5.33 28.42
C ALA A 427 -48.35 -4.78 29.03
N SER A 428 -48.68 -3.53 28.67
CA SER A 428 -49.92 -3.11 27.96
C SER A 428 -50.38 -1.69 28.33
N SER A 429 -50.49 -0.79 27.33
CA SER A 429 -51.75 -0.18 26.87
C SER A 429 -51.52 1.16 26.13
N ALA A 430 -51.99 1.26 24.88
CA ALA A 430 -52.14 2.51 24.12
C ALA A 430 -53.51 3.17 24.44
N PRO A 431 -53.78 4.45 24.05
CA PRO A 431 -54.17 4.73 22.66
C PRO A 431 -53.72 6.08 22.05
N ALA A 432 -54.00 6.18 20.75
CA ALA A 432 -53.64 7.13 19.70
C ALA A 432 -53.81 8.65 19.93
N ALA A 433 -52.95 9.44 19.25
CA ALA A 433 -53.35 10.56 18.38
C ALA A 433 -52.15 10.99 17.49
N ALA A 434 -52.33 10.92 16.17
CA ALA A 434 -51.37 11.46 15.21
C ALA A 434 -51.51 12.99 15.14
N ALA A 435 -50.41 13.69 15.40
CA ALA A 435 -50.19 15.07 15.01
C ALA A 435 -48.84 15.13 14.29
N SER A 436 -48.87 15.64 13.06
CA SER A 436 -47.71 15.90 12.22
C SER A 436 -46.80 16.94 12.90
N GLY A 437 -45.75 16.47 13.58
CA GLY A 437 -44.61 17.26 14.01
C GLY A 437 -43.37 16.72 13.29
N ALA A 438 -42.63 17.59 12.61
CA ALA A 438 -41.32 17.24 12.08
C ALA A 438 -40.47 16.72 13.24
N VAL A 439 -40.11 15.44 13.20
CA VAL A 439 -39.13 14.87 14.13
C VAL A 439 -37.82 15.55 13.76
N GLU A 440 -37.34 16.45 14.63
CA GLU A 440 -35.97 16.95 14.55
C GLU A 440 -35.07 15.71 14.54
N ALA A 441 -34.48 15.42 13.37
CA ALA A 441 -33.60 14.28 13.23
C ALA A 441 -32.44 14.49 14.20
N THR A 442 -32.23 13.53 15.10
CA THR A 442 -31.10 13.55 16.04
C THR A 442 -29.93 12.78 15.45
N ALA A 443 -28.72 13.33 15.57
CA ALA A 443 -27.49 12.67 15.18
C ALA A 443 -27.19 11.49 16.12
N ALA A 444 -26.90 10.31 15.56
CA ALA A 444 -26.48 9.14 16.33
C ALA A 444 -25.14 9.41 17.06
N ARG A 445 -24.79 8.57 18.04
CA ARG A 445 -23.44 8.60 18.65
C ARG A 445 -22.38 8.55 17.54
N TRP A 446 -21.41 9.45 17.60
CA TRP A 446 -20.34 9.64 16.61
C TRP A 446 -20.76 10.25 15.27
N ALA A 447 -22.04 10.59 15.06
CA ALA A 447 -22.45 11.34 13.88
C ALA A 447 -22.12 12.84 14.03
N GLN A 448 -21.94 13.53 12.90
CA GLN A 448 -21.74 14.98 12.88
C GLN A 448 -22.99 15.68 13.41
N CYS A 449 -22.79 16.65 14.29
CA CYS A 449 -23.86 17.44 14.91
C CYS A 449 -23.65 18.94 14.79
N GLY A 450 -22.67 19.38 14.00
CA GLY A 450 -22.37 20.80 13.79
C GLY A 450 -21.10 21.04 12.99
N GLY A 451 -20.82 22.32 12.77
CA GLY A 451 -19.73 22.79 11.93
C GLY A 451 -20.20 23.83 10.91
N ASN A 452 -19.32 24.75 10.53
CA ASN A 452 -19.60 25.76 9.51
C ASN A 452 -20.03 25.09 8.19
N GLY A 453 -21.24 25.42 7.72
CA GLY A 453 -21.82 24.87 6.49
C GLY A 453 -22.59 23.55 6.66
N TYR A 454 -22.65 22.98 7.86
CA TYR A 454 -23.42 21.76 8.13
C TYR A 454 -24.93 22.05 8.20
N THR A 455 -25.73 21.32 7.42
CA THR A 455 -27.19 21.47 7.31
C THR A 455 -27.98 20.30 7.91
N GLY A 456 -27.30 19.34 8.53
CA GLY A 456 -27.91 18.16 9.13
C GLY A 456 -28.31 18.34 10.61
N PRO A 457 -28.69 17.23 11.28
CA PRO A 457 -29.04 17.18 12.70
C PRO A 457 -28.07 17.90 13.64
N THR A 458 -28.51 18.93 14.38
CA THR A 458 -27.65 19.64 15.36
C THR A 458 -27.78 19.12 16.80
N THR A 459 -28.75 18.25 17.05
CA THR A 459 -29.01 17.64 18.36
C THR A 459 -28.62 16.17 18.35
N CYS A 460 -27.96 15.70 19.41
CA CYS A 460 -27.54 14.31 19.53
C CYS A 460 -28.63 13.40 20.10
N ALA A 461 -28.58 12.11 19.76
CA ALA A 461 -29.41 11.09 20.39
C ALA A 461 -29.21 11.07 21.91
N THR A 462 -30.25 10.64 22.64
CA THR A 462 -30.26 10.66 24.11
C THR A 462 -29.03 9.98 24.71
N GLY A 463 -28.36 10.68 25.64
CA GLY A 463 -27.14 10.22 26.30
C GLY A 463 -25.83 10.75 25.70
N TYR A 464 -25.91 11.53 24.62
CA TYR A 464 -24.74 12.11 23.94
C TYR A 464 -24.85 13.63 23.85
N THR A 465 -23.70 14.30 23.78
CA THR A 465 -23.61 15.76 23.66
C THR A 465 -22.83 16.15 22.42
N CYS A 466 -23.24 17.24 21.76
CA CYS A 466 -22.55 17.72 20.58
C CYS A 466 -21.26 18.44 20.98
N GLN A 467 -20.11 17.80 20.75
CA GLN A 467 -18.79 18.33 21.11
C GLN A 467 -18.12 18.93 19.87
N LYS A 468 -17.76 20.22 19.96
CA LYS A 468 -17.02 20.91 18.89
C LYS A 468 -15.59 20.37 18.82
N GLN A 469 -15.20 19.86 17.66
CA GLN A 469 -13.83 19.43 17.40
C GLN A 469 -13.03 20.55 16.73
N ASN A 470 -13.63 21.23 15.76
CA ASN A 470 -13.09 22.43 15.13
C ASN A 470 -14.22 23.29 14.54
N ASP A 471 -13.90 24.37 13.83
CA ASP A 471 -14.89 25.30 13.27
C ASP A 471 -15.82 24.68 12.22
N TYR A 472 -15.40 23.60 11.57
CA TYR A 472 -16.14 22.94 10.48
C TYR A 472 -16.75 21.61 10.90
N TYR A 473 -16.50 21.15 12.13
CA TYR A 473 -16.93 19.82 12.58
C TYR A 473 -17.18 19.75 14.09
N SER A 474 -18.38 19.32 14.44
CA SER A 474 -18.80 18.91 15.79
C SER A 474 -19.42 17.51 15.73
N GLN A 475 -19.25 16.71 16.78
CA GLN A 475 -19.66 15.30 16.80
C GLN A 475 -20.37 14.93 18.11
N CYS A 476 -21.35 14.03 18.04
CA CYS A 476 -22.01 13.47 19.21
C CYS A 476 -21.10 12.51 19.98
N GLN A 477 -20.85 12.81 21.26
CA GLN A 477 -20.01 11.99 22.16
C GLN A 477 -20.66 11.70 23.50
#